data_AF-A0AAD0DGX7-F1
#
_entry.id   AF-A0AAD0DGX7-F1
#
_cell.length_a   1.000
_cell.length_b   1.000
_cell.length_c   1.000
_cell.angle_alpha   90.00
_cell.angle_beta   90.00
_cell.angle_gamma   90.00
#
_symmetry.space_group_name_H-M   'P 1'
#
loop_
_entity.id
_entity.type
_entity.pdbx_description
1 polymer ?
#
loop_
_entity_poly.entity_id
_entity_poly.type
_entity_poly.pdbx_seq_one_letter_code
_entity_poly.pdbx_strand_id
1 'polypeptide(L)'
;MRKVQLDNNDLLTYFNTIEELKNHPSMEEYRTGYRKLRDDDAFAYEINKYRSAHTTLRRLDKKRQSLLASFISELNPISHSAANTAAKSSGNFDLINERILYRKTIEEKSDAEIMALVIKQRTEATLAFQRSVELSLKQLSSISSDFESSNKNRRKMSI
;
A
#
# COMPACT_ATOMS: atom_id res chain seq x y z
N MET A 1 -13.53 -6.83 7.96
CA MET A 1 -13.04 -6.93 6.56
C MET A 1 -11.79 -6.08 6.42
N ARG A 2 -10.78 -6.56 5.68
CA ARG A 2 -9.65 -5.69 5.31
C ARG A 2 -10.18 -4.51 4.52
N LYS A 3 -9.60 -3.32 4.73
CA LYS A 3 -9.99 -2.11 4.02
C LYS A 3 -9.79 -2.34 2.52
N VAL A 4 -10.86 -2.19 1.75
CA VAL A 4 -10.83 -2.29 0.29
C VAL A 4 -10.22 -1.00 -0.24
N GLN A 5 -9.19 -1.12 -1.08
CA GLN A 5 -8.64 0.03 -1.79
C GLN A 5 -9.55 0.35 -2.97
N LEU A 6 -9.95 1.63 -3.08
CA LEU A 6 -10.85 2.10 -4.14
C LEU A 6 -10.10 2.44 -5.43
N ASP A 7 -8.80 2.70 -5.32
CA ASP A 7 -7.90 2.88 -6.45
C ASP A 7 -6.56 2.17 -6.18
N ASN A 8 -5.77 2.01 -7.23
CA ASN A 8 -4.44 1.39 -7.17
C ASN A 8 -3.37 2.34 -7.74
N ASN A 9 -3.56 3.65 -7.58
CA ASN A 9 -2.66 4.64 -8.16
C ASN A 9 -1.25 4.56 -7.57
N ASP A 10 -1.13 4.12 -6.32
CA ASP A 10 0.15 3.84 -5.66
C ASP A 10 0.93 2.70 -6.34
N LEU A 11 0.28 1.61 -6.72
CA LEU A 11 0.90 0.51 -7.49
C LEU A 11 1.32 0.99 -8.89
N LEU A 12 0.47 1.74 -9.60
CA LEU A 12 0.82 2.35 -10.89
C LEU A 12 2.03 3.28 -10.74
N THR A 13 2.01 4.11 -9.69
CA THR A 13 3.11 5.02 -9.37
C THR A 13 4.40 4.27 -9.07
N TYR A 14 4.32 3.14 -8.37
CA TYR A 14 5.47 2.29 -8.09
C TYR A 14 6.06 1.73 -9.38
N PHE A 15 5.26 1.09 -10.24
CA PHE A 15 5.75 0.54 -11.50
C PHE A 15 6.34 1.61 -12.42
N ASN A 16 5.69 2.77 -12.55
CA ASN A 16 6.24 3.89 -13.31
C ASN A 16 7.58 4.38 -12.74
N THR A 17 7.72 4.40 -11.41
CA THR A 17 8.99 4.77 -10.75
C THR A 17 10.08 3.75 -11.03
N ILE A 18 9.76 2.45 -11.05
CA ILE A 18 10.72 1.38 -11.41
C ILE A 18 11.16 1.50 -12.86
N GLU A 19 10.23 1.73 -13.79
CA GLU A 19 10.58 1.92 -15.21
C GLU A 19 11.46 3.15 -15.40
N GLU A 20 11.15 4.28 -14.75
CA GLU A 20 11.98 5.49 -14.83
C GLU A 20 13.39 5.25 -14.25
N LEU A 21 13.49 4.47 -13.16
CA LEU A 21 14.78 4.11 -12.54
C LEU A 21 15.69 3.31 -13.48
N LYS A 22 15.16 2.53 -14.44
CA LYS A 22 15.97 1.79 -15.42
C LYS A 22 16.74 2.70 -16.37
N ASN A 23 16.31 3.96 -16.52
CA ASN A 23 16.99 4.96 -17.37
C ASN A 23 18.13 5.69 -16.64
N HIS A 24 18.42 5.32 -15.39
CA HIS A 24 19.47 5.90 -14.56
C HIS A 24 20.50 4.83 -14.18
N PRO A 25 21.73 5.22 -13.78
CA PRO A 25 22.61 4.30 -13.10
C PRO A 25 21.94 3.78 -11.83
N SER A 26 22.32 2.58 -11.42
CA SER A 26 21.81 1.98 -10.19
C SER A 26 22.17 2.84 -8.98
N MET A 27 21.36 2.74 -7.92
CA MET A 27 21.64 3.44 -6.67
C MET A 27 22.96 2.96 -6.02
N GLU A 28 23.38 1.73 -6.31
CA GLU A 28 24.66 1.18 -5.87
C GLU A 28 25.84 1.84 -6.61
N GLU A 29 25.78 1.96 -7.94
CA GLU A 29 26.78 2.68 -8.72
C GLU A 29 26.90 4.14 -8.27
N TYR A 30 25.76 4.82 -8.07
CA TYR A 30 25.74 6.17 -7.53
C TYR A 30 26.46 6.27 -6.17
N ARG A 31 26.15 5.35 -5.24
CA ARG A 31 26.75 5.32 -3.89
C ARG A 31 28.25 5.01 -3.96
N THR A 32 28.67 4.11 -4.83
CA THR A 32 30.08 3.77 -5.02
C THR A 32 30.86 4.95 -5.57
N GLY A 33 30.36 5.63 -6.60
CA GLY A 33 31.00 6.85 -7.11
C GLY A 33 31.02 7.99 -6.08
N TYR A 34 29.94 8.14 -5.30
CA TYR A 34 29.88 9.14 -4.23
C TYR A 34 30.90 8.87 -3.11
N ARG A 35 31.12 7.60 -2.74
CA ARG A 35 32.13 7.20 -1.74
C ARG A 35 33.55 7.47 -2.25
N LYS A 36 33.86 7.04 -3.48
CA LYS A 36 35.17 7.30 -4.11
C LYS A 36 35.55 8.78 -4.09
N LEU A 37 34.63 9.67 -4.48
CA LEU A 37 34.86 11.11 -4.41
C LEU A 37 35.20 11.62 -3.00
N ARG A 38 34.65 11.00 -1.96
CA ARG A 38 34.97 11.37 -0.57
C ARG A 38 36.30 10.78 -0.12
N ASP A 39 36.64 9.60 -0.60
CA ASP A 39 37.89 8.92 -0.25
C ASP A 39 39.10 9.58 -0.94
N ASP A 40 38.90 10.17 -2.13
CA ASP A 40 39.92 10.90 -2.89
C ASP A 40 40.14 12.36 -2.39
N ASP A 41 39.60 12.72 -1.21
CA ASP A 41 39.63 14.08 -0.64
C ASP A 41 39.15 15.17 -1.63
N ALA A 42 38.17 14.83 -2.48
CA ALA A 42 37.64 15.77 -3.47
C ALA A 42 37.05 17.02 -2.82
N PHE A 43 37.14 18.15 -3.52
CA PHE A 43 36.63 19.41 -2.99
C PHE A 43 35.11 19.33 -2.79
N ALA A 44 34.61 20.07 -1.79
CA ALA A 44 33.19 20.11 -1.47
C ALA A 44 32.31 20.48 -2.68
N TYR A 45 32.81 21.31 -3.59
CA TYR A 45 32.07 21.70 -4.80
C TYR A 45 31.89 20.51 -5.78
N GLU A 46 32.85 19.59 -5.87
CA GLU A 46 32.80 18.41 -6.74
C GLU A 46 31.82 17.38 -6.20
N ILE A 47 31.86 17.15 -4.88
CA ILE A 47 30.90 16.30 -4.17
C ILE A 47 29.47 16.83 -4.36
N ASN A 48 29.27 18.14 -4.22
CA ASN A 48 27.98 18.77 -4.42
C ASN A 48 27.53 18.69 -5.89
N LYS A 49 28.42 18.90 -6.85
CA LYS A 49 28.12 18.77 -8.29
C LYS A 49 27.69 17.34 -8.64
N TYR A 50 28.42 16.33 -8.15
CA TYR A 50 28.07 14.92 -8.36
C TYR A 50 26.71 14.57 -7.76
N ARG A 51 26.44 15.01 -6.51
CA ARG A 51 25.15 14.80 -5.85
C ARG A 51 24.00 15.45 -6.62
N SER A 52 24.21 16.68 -7.10
CA SER A 52 23.21 17.43 -7.86
C SER A 52 22.90 16.78 -9.22
N ALA A 53 23.92 16.26 -9.91
CA ALA A 53 23.74 15.54 -11.18
C ALA A 53 22.84 14.29 -11.04
N HIS A 54 22.78 13.68 -9.85
CA HIS A 54 21.99 12.48 -9.57
C HIS A 54 20.70 12.78 -8.80
N THR A 55 20.21 14.03 -8.80
CA THR A 55 19.02 14.42 -8.04
C THR A 55 17.78 13.61 -8.41
N THR A 56 17.55 13.38 -9.71
CA THR A 56 16.39 12.61 -10.19
C THR A 56 16.45 11.16 -9.71
N LEU A 57 17.59 10.47 -9.89
CA LEU A 57 17.81 9.11 -9.36
C LEU A 57 17.50 9.02 -7.86
N ARG A 58 18.08 9.92 -7.06
CA ARG A 58 17.88 9.94 -5.60
C ARG A 58 16.43 10.18 -5.21
N ARG A 59 15.72 11.03 -5.95
CA ARG A 59 14.29 11.32 -5.73
C ARG A 59 13.44 10.09 -6.04
N LEU A 60 13.71 9.41 -7.16
CA LEU A 60 13.00 8.20 -7.57
C LEU A 60 13.24 7.04 -6.61
N ASP A 61 14.49 6.80 -6.20
CA ASP A 61 14.83 5.75 -5.22
C ASP A 61 14.12 5.99 -3.87
N LYS A 62 14.09 7.24 -3.40
CA LYS A 62 13.33 7.61 -2.19
C LYS A 62 11.83 7.36 -2.37
N LYS A 63 11.28 7.67 -3.55
CA LYS A 63 9.87 7.42 -3.86
C LYS A 63 9.56 5.92 -3.87
N ARG A 64 10.42 5.09 -4.49
CA ARG A 64 10.33 3.62 -4.46
C ARG A 64 10.30 3.11 -3.02
N GLN A 65 11.26 3.52 -2.20
CA GLN A 65 11.36 3.11 -0.79
C GLN A 65 10.13 3.52 0.03
N SER A 66 9.61 4.74 -0.19
CA SER A 66 8.41 5.21 0.50
C SER A 66 7.17 4.38 0.15
N LEU A 67 6.97 4.08 -1.13
CA LEU A 67 5.86 3.24 -1.58
C LEU A 67 5.98 1.82 -1.02
N LEU A 68 7.18 1.24 -1.07
CA LEU A 68 7.46 -0.08 -0.51
C LEU A 68 7.15 -0.14 0.99
N ALA A 69 7.56 0.88 1.75
CA ALA A 69 7.25 0.96 3.17
C ALA A 69 5.73 1.02 3.45
N SER A 70 4.97 1.75 2.63
CA SER A 70 3.51 1.79 2.71
C SER A 70 2.89 0.41 2.43
N PHE A 71 3.36 -0.27 1.39
CA PHE A 71 2.91 -1.63 1.04
C PHE A 71 3.23 -2.65 2.14
N ILE A 72 4.43 -2.62 2.71
CA ILE A 72 4.79 -3.46 3.86
C ILE A 72 3.85 -3.21 5.04
N SER A 73 3.48 -1.94 5.28
CA SER A 73 2.52 -1.62 6.33
C SER A 73 1.09 -2.10 6.03
N GLU A 74 0.70 -2.19 4.77
CA GLU A 74 -0.60 -2.74 4.33
C GLU A 74 -0.65 -4.27 4.46
N LEU A 75 0.45 -4.94 4.11
CA LEU A 75 0.59 -6.39 4.21
C LEU A 75 0.68 -6.87 5.66
N ASN A 76 1.11 -6.01 6.58
CA ASN A 76 1.22 -6.38 7.98
C ASN A 76 -0.17 -6.69 8.57
N PRO A 77 -0.40 -7.88 9.15
CA PRO A 77 -1.70 -8.25 9.69
C PRO A 77 -2.12 -7.37 10.88
N ILE A 78 -1.14 -6.78 11.59
CA ILE A 78 -1.38 -5.89 12.72
C ILE A 78 -1.21 -4.44 12.25
N SER A 79 -2.34 -3.72 12.20
CA SER A 79 -2.32 -2.30 11.87
C SER A 79 -1.56 -1.49 12.92
N HIS A 80 -0.92 -0.41 12.49
CA HIS A 80 -0.19 0.48 13.40
C HIS A 80 -1.11 1.09 14.47
N SER A 81 -2.35 1.45 14.09
CA SER A 81 -3.34 1.98 15.03
C SER A 81 -3.74 0.95 16.09
N ALA A 82 -4.01 -0.31 15.70
CA ALA A 82 -4.37 -1.36 16.65
C ALA A 82 -3.24 -1.60 17.68
N ALA A 83 -2.00 -1.70 17.22
CA ALA A 83 -0.85 -1.89 18.10
C ALA A 83 -0.65 -0.71 19.07
N ASN A 84 -0.75 0.53 18.58
CA ASN A 84 -0.62 1.72 19.42
C ASN A 84 -1.76 1.87 20.42
N THR A 85 -2.99 1.55 20.01
CA THR A 85 -4.15 1.62 20.90
C THR A 85 -3.96 0.65 22.05
N ALA A 86 -3.59 -0.61 21.80
CA ALA A 86 -3.35 -1.59 22.86
C ALA A 86 -2.25 -1.14 23.84
N ALA A 87 -1.11 -0.65 23.33
CA ALA A 87 -0.04 -0.16 24.18
C ALA A 87 -0.48 1.03 25.05
N LYS A 88 -1.27 1.96 24.49
CA LYS A 88 -1.76 3.14 25.24
C LYS A 88 -2.88 2.82 26.22
N SER A 89 -3.81 1.95 25.84
CA SER A 89 -5.02 1.68 26.63
C SER A 89 -4.78 0.66 27.74
N SER A 90 -3.95 -0.35 27.50
CA SER A 90 -3.75 -1.47 28.43
C SER A 90 -2.28 -1.69 28.81
N GLY A 91 -1.34 -0.91 28.29
CA GLY A 91 0.09 -1.13 28.52
C GLY A 91 0.62 -2.39 27.84
N ASN A 92 -0.16 -3.02 26.96
CA ASN A 92 0.24 -4.25 26.28
C ASN A 92 1.11 -3.91 25.06
N PHE A 93 2.39 -4.28 25.14
CA PHE A 93 3.38 -4.09 24.06
C PHE A 93 3.54 -5.31 23.14
N ASP A 94 2.87 -6.43 23.43
CA ASP A 94 3.00 -7.67 22.66
C ASP A 94 2.59 -7.45 21.20
N LEU A 95 1.49 -6.73 20.96
CA LEU A 95 1.05 -6.41 19.59
C LEU A 95 2.05 -5.53 18.82
N ILE A 96 2.81 -4.68 19.52
CA ILE A 96 3.88 -3.90 18.89
C ILE A 96 5.03 -4.83 18.51
N ASN A 97 5.43 -5.74 19.41
CA ASN A 97 6.49 -6.70 19.17
C ASN A 97 6.15 -7.66 18.02
N GLU A 98 4.94 -8.21 18.02
CA GLU A 98 4.43 -9.06 16.94
C GLU A 98 4.39 -8.31 15.61
N ARG A 99 3.90 -7.06 15.61
CA ARG A 99 3.89 -6.23 14.40
C ARG A 99 5.31 -6.01 13.86
N ILE A 100 6.29 -5.78 14.72
CA ILE A 100 7.69 -5.63 14.33
C ILE A 100 8.20 -6.93 13.70
N LEU A 101 7.87 -8.09 14.28
CA LEU A 101 8.27 -9.39 13.73
C LEU A 101 7.67 -9.63 12.34
N TYR A 102 6.36 -9.43 12.17
CA TYR A 102 5.70 -9.52 10.86
C TYR A 102 6.28 -8.53 9.84
N ARG A 103 6.64 -7.33 10.28
CA ARG A 103 7.26 -6.34 9.39
C ARG A 103 8.61 -6.84 8.86
N LYS A 104 9.46 -7.39 9.74
CA LYS A 104 10.78 -7.91 9.36
C LYS A 104 10.67 -9.06 8.35
N THR A 105 9.74 -9.99 8.56
CA THR A 105 9.54 -11.12 7.62
C THR A 105 9.04 -10.68 6.25
N ILE A 106 8.33 -9.55 6.16
CA ILE A 106 7.95 -8.95 4.88
C ILE A 106 9.13 -8.17 4.27
N GLU A 107 9.92 -7.46 5.09
CA GLU A 107 11.13 -6.72 4.65
C GLU A 107 12.23 -7.63 4.08
N GLU A 108 12.27 -8.90 4.47
CA GLU A 108 13.18 -9.92 3.90
C GLU A 108 12.79 -10.36 2.48
N LYS A 109 11.58 -10.04 2.03
CA LYS A 109 11.10 -10.38 0.67
C LYS A 109 11.64 -9.39 -0.34
N SER A 110 11.81 -9.86 -1.56
CA SER A 110 12.11 -8.99 -2.70
C SER A 110 10.96 -8.03 -3.00
N ASP A 111 11.28 -6.89 -3.60
CA ASP A 111 10.31 -5.93 -4.11
C ASP A 111 9.19 -6.59 -4.95
N ALA A 112 9.56 -7.53 -5.83
CA ALA A 112 8.61 -8.26 -6.68
C ALA A 112 7.66 -9.15 -5.87
N GLU A 113 8.15 -9.84 -4.85
CA GLU A 113 7.32 -10.66 -3.96
C GLU A 113 6.38 -9.78 -3.12
N ILE A 114 6.85 -8.64 -2.61
CA ILE A 114 6.02 -7.69 -1.88
C ILE A 114 4.88 -7.21 -2.80
N MET A 115 5.18 -6.85 -4.06
CA MET A 115 4.17 -6.40 -5.01
C MET A 115 3.14 -7.50 -5.31
N ALA A 116 3.60 -8.74 -5.53
CA ALA A 116 2.71 -9.87 -5.77
C ALA A 116 1.75 -10.10 -4.60
N LEU A 117 2.24 -9.98 -3.36
CA LEU A 117 1.41 -10.09 -2.15
C LEU A 117 0.38 -8.95 -2.05
N VAL A 118 0.77 -7.71 -2.35
CA VAL A 118 -0.18 -6.57 -2.32
C VAL A 118 -1.28 -6.77 -3.35
N ILE A 119 -0.90 -7.11 -4.59
CA ILE A 119 -1.85 -7.35 -5.69
C ILE A 119 -2.82 -8.46 -5.30
N LYS A 120 -2.31 -9.57 -4.75
CA LYS A 120 -3.15 -10.68 -4.27
C LYS A 120 -4.12 -10.24 -3.18
N GLN A 121 -3.62 -9.58 -2.13
CA GLN A 121 -4.44 -9.12 -1.00
C GLN A 121 -5.54 -8.15 -1.44
N ARG A 122 -5.21 -7.20 -2.33
CA ARG A 122 -6.19 -6.24 -2.86
C ARG A 122 -7.20 -6.91 -3.76
N THR A 123 -6.77 -7.83 -4.62
CA THR A 123 -7.68 -8.61 -5.50
C THR A 123 -8.69 -9.39 -4.67
N GLU A 124 -8.23 -10.11 -3.64
CA GLU A 124 -9.10 -10.85 -2.73
C GLU A 124 -10.10 -9.93 -2.01
N ALA A 125 -9.63 -8.78 -1.51
CA ALA A 125 -10.49 -7.80 -0.85
C ALA A 125 -11.55 -7.21 -1.80
N THR A 126 -11.18 -6.87 -3.03
CA THR A 126 -12.08 -6.35 -4.05
C THR A 126 -13.12 -7.38 -4.48
N LEU A 127 -12.73 -8.65 -4.66
CA LEU A 127 -13.67 -9.73 -4.96
C LEU A 127 -14.67 -9.95 -3.81
N ALA A 128 -14.20 -9.92 -2.56
CA ALA A 128 -15.08 -10.01 -1.40
C ALA A 128 -16.06 -8.82 -1.32
N PHE A 129 -15.58 -7.61 -1.65
CA PHE A 129 -16.41 -6.43 -1.72
C PHE A 129 -17.46 -6.51 -2.83
N GLN A 130 -17.07 -6.92 -4.04
CA GLN A 130 -17.98 -7.13 -5.15
C GLN A 130 -19.12 -8.08 -4.77
N ARG A 131 -18.79 -9.25 -4.19
CA ARG A 131 -19.80 -10.22 -3.72
C ARG A 131 -20.74 -9.62 -2.68
N SER A 132 -20.22 -8.79 -1.78
CA SER A 132 -21.03 -8.07 -0.78
C SER A 132 -22.01 -7.09 -1.43
N VAL A 133 -21.55 -6.32 -2.42
CA VAL A 133 -22.38 -5.40 -3.21
C VAL A 133 -23.47 -6.16 -3.97
N GLU A 134 -23.12 -7.24 -4.66
CA GLU A 134 -24.07 -8.07 -5.40
C GLU A 134 -25.15 -8.67 -4.49
N LEU A 135 -24.76 -9.16 -3.30
CA LEU A 135 -25.69 -9.66 -2.30
C LEU A 135 -26.64 -8.57 -1.80
N SER A 136 -26.09 -7.39 -1.48
CA SER A 136 -26.88 -6.24 -1.02
C SER A 136 -27.89 -5.78 -2.07
N LEU A 137 -27.49 -5.71 -3.35
CA LEU A 137 -28.38 -5.36 -4.45
C LEU A 137 -29.52 -6.38 -4.63
N LYS A 138 -29.23 -7.68 -4.49
CA LYS A 138 -30.27 -8.73 -4.51
C LYS A 138 -31.27 -8.55 -3.36
N GLN A 139 -30.79 -8.28 -2.15
CA GLN A 139 -31.65 -8.03 -0.99
C GLN A 139 -32.53 -6.80 -1.20
N LEU A 140 -31.96 -5.69 -1.67
CA LEU A 140 -32.71 -4.46 -1.96
C LEU A 140 -33.77 -4.67 -3.05
N SER A 141 -33.45 -5.44 -4.10
CA SER A 141 -34.42 -5.80 -5.15
C SER A 141 -35.59 -6.61 -4.59
N SER A 142 -35.34 -7.57 -3.70
CA SER A 142 -36.39 -8.34 -3.04
C SER A 142 -37.29 -7.44 -2.19
N ILE A 143 -36.68 -6.59 -1.35
CA ILE A 143 -37.39 -5.64 -0.49
C ILE A 143 -38.26 -4.69 -1.33
N SER A 144 -37.75 -4.19 -2.46
CA SER A 144 -38.52 -3.31 -3.35
C SER A 144 -39.74 -4.02 -3.94
N SER A 145 -39.58 -5.28 -4.39
CA SER A 145 -40.69 -6.08 -4.92
C SER A 145 -41.76 -6.36 -3.87
N ASP A 146 -41.35 -6.73 -2.66
CA ASP A 146 -42.25 -6.99 -1.53
C ASP A 146 -43.00 -5.70 -1.12
N PHE A 147 -42.30 -4.56 -1.12
CA PHE A 147 -42.91 -3.26 -0.83
C PHE A 147 -43.95 -2.88 -1.89
N GLU A 148 -43.64 -3.00 -3.18
CA GLU A 148 -44.59 -2.70 -4.26
C GLU A 148 -45.83 -3.61 -4.23
N SER A 149 -45.64 -4.92 -3.97
CA SER A 149 -46.74 -5.87 -3.88
C SER A 149 -47.68 -5.55 -2.71
N SER A 150 -47.11 -5.20 -1.54
CA SER A 150 -47.89 -4.80 -0.37
C SER A 150 -48.71 -3.53 -0.61
N ASN A 151 -48.16 -2.57 -1.37
CA ASN A 151 -48.80 -1.29 -1.67
C ASN A 151 -49.95 -1.47 -2.68
N LYS A 152 -49.79 -2.36 -3.67
CA LYS A 152 -50.88 -2.75 -4.60
C LYS A 152 -52.04 -3.41 -3.85
N ASN A 153 -51.74 -4.28 -2.88
CA ASN A 153 -52.78 -4.96 -2.09
C ASN A 153 -53.55 -3.99 -1.18
N ARG A 154 -52.88 -3.00 -0.59
CA ARG A 154 -53.55 -1.94 0.20
C ARG A 154 -54.50 -1.08 -0.62
N ARG A 155 -54.14 -0.70 -1.85
CA ARG A 155 -55.01 0.09 -2.75
C ARG A 155 -56.24 -0.69 -3.22
N LYS A 156 -56.18 -2.02 -3.31
CA LYS A 156 -57.34 -2.86 -3.66
C LYS A 156 -58.33 -3.04 -2.52
N MET A 157 -57.87 -2.96 -1.26
CA MET A 157 -58.71 -3.11 -0.07
C MET A 157 -59.36 -1.79 0.39
N SER A 158 -59.00 -0.66 -0.23
CA SER A 158 -59.50 0.68 0.11
C SER A 158 -60.54 1.22 -0.89
N ILE A 159 -61.19 0.34 -1.67
CA ILE A 159 -62.30 0.64 -2.58
C ILE A 159 -63.49 -0.20 -2.13
#